data_AF-A0A820SKU8-F1
#
_entry.id   AF-A0A820SKU8-F1
#
_cell.length_a   1.000
_cell.length_b   1.000
_cell.length_c   1.000
_cell.angle_alpha   90.00
_cell.angle_beta   90.00
_cell.angle_gamma   90.00
#
_symmetry.space_group_name_H-M   'P 1'
#
loop_
_entity.id
_entity.type
_entity.pdbx_description
1 polymer ?
#
loop_
_entity_poly.entity_id
_entity_poly.type
_entity_poly.pdbx_seq_one_letter_code
_entity_poly.pdbx_strand_id
1 'polypeptide(L)'
;MLGAIFHLKSINLGEDKVWTAKMSLCDDKEHKLWKVLADMKKKIGFECTTLGTLGRLLWRMGKLDLAEQYYTRFLKELSPDDPSIISVYADLTDIASLQGYYDKSMELQQKLYDIKKQNPRFDYITK
;
A
#
# COMPACT_ATOMS: atom_id res chain seq x y z
N MET A 1 -3.31 -1.16 -14.28
CA MET A 1 -4.39 -2.15 -14.14
C MET A 1 -4.93 -2.05 -12.72
N LEU A 2 -6.22 -1.73 -12.55
CA LEU A 2 -6.90 -1.84 -11.25
C LEU A 2 -7.10 -3.34 -10.95
N GLY A 3 -6.31 -3.89 -10.02
CA GLY A 3 -6.45 -5.28 -9.60
C GLY A 3 -7.69 -5.44 -8.71
N ALA A 4 -8.50 -6.46 -8.98
CA ALA A 4 -9.60 -6.85 -8.09
C ALA A 4 -9.11 -7.96 -7.14
N ILE A 5 -9.32 -7.77 -5.84
CA ILE A 5 -9.01 -8.78 -4.83
C ILE A 5 -10.31 -9.41 -4.34
N PHE A 6 -10.29 -10.75 -4.34
CA PHE A 6 -11.42 -11.57 -3.91
C PHE A 6 -11.06 -12.31 -2.63
N HIS A 7 -12.00 -12.34 -1.69
CA HIS A 7 -11.94 -13.20 -0.54
C HIS A 7 -12.50 -14.58 -0.91
N LEU A 8 -11.66 -15.61 -0.85
CA LEU A 8 -12.07 -17.00 -1.06
C LEU A 8 -12.88 -17.48 0.15
N LYS A 9 -14.17 -17.79 -0.07
CA LYS A 9 -15.08 -18.26 0.97
C LYS A 9 -15.04 -19.77 1.16
N SER A 10 -14.96 -20.51 0.07
CA SER A 10 -14.91 -21.98 0.11
C SER A 10 -14.40 -22.54 -1.21
N ILE A 11 -13.72 -23.69 -1.15
CA ILE A 11 -13.39 -24.51 -2.30
C ILE A 11 -14.06 -25.87 -2.07
N ASN A 12 -14.96 -26.25 -2.96
CA ASN A 12 -15.68 -27.53 -2.88
C ASN A 12 -15.52 -28.30 -4.19
N LEU A 13 -15.44 -29.63 -4.09
CA LEU A 13 -15.49 -30.54 -5.23
C LEU A 13 -16.94 -30.96 -5.44
N GLY A 14 -17.50 -30.66 -6.61
CA GLY A 14 -18.84 -31.09 -7.00
C GLY A 14 -18.89 -32.59 -7.30
N GLU A 15 -20.11 -33.15 -7.32
CA GLU A 15 -20.36 -34.55 -7.68
C GLU A 15 -19.94 -34.86 -9.12
N ASP A 16 -19.89 -33.84 -9.97
CA ASP A 16 -19.36 -33.83 -11.33
C ASP A 16 -17.82 -33.79 -11.42
N LYS A 17 -17.12 -33.90 -10.28
CA LYS A 17 -15.67 -33.74 -10.13
C LYS A 17 -15.15 -32.36 -10.54
N VAL A 18 -16.00 -31.32 -10.54
CA VAL A 18 -15.59 -29.94 -10.81
C VAL A 18 -15.28 -29.20 -9.51
N TRP A 19 -14.12 -28.56 -9.45
CA TRP A 19 -13.76 -27.69 -8.33
C TRP A 19 -14.45 -26.33 -8.46
N THR A 20 -15.28 -25.98 -7.49
CA THR A 20 -15.95 -24.67 -7.42
C THR A 20 -15.34 -23.85 -6.29
N ALA A 21 -14.72 -22.73 -6.66
CA ALA A 21 -14.26 -21.71 -5.71
C ALA A 21 -15.32 -20.61 -5.58
N LYS A 22 -15.95 -20.50 -4.41
CA LYS A 22 -16.84 -19.37 -4.11
C LYS A 22 -16.00 -18.24 -3.56
N MET A 23 -16.12 -17.07 -4.17
CA MET A 23 -15.35 -15.89 -3.79
C MET A 23 -16.21 -14.63 -3.78
N SER A 24 -15.88 -13.67 -2.92
CA SER A 24 -16.54 -12.36 -2.86
C SER A 24 -15.54 -11.25 -3.13
N LEU A 25 -15.93 -10.28 -3.96
CA LEU A 25 -15.15 -9.07 -4.17
C LEU A 25 -14.98 -8.33 -2.83
N CYS A 26 -13.75 -7.94 -2.49
CA CYS A 26 -13.50 -7.10 -1.33
C CYS A 26 -13.84 -5.64 -1.68
N ASP A 27 -15.01 -5.15 -1.24
CA ASP A 27 -15.31 -3.72 -1.25
C ASP A 27 -14.72 -3.02 -0.01
N ASP A 28 -14.57 -1.69 -0.08
CA ASP A 28 -14.04 -0.89 1.05
C ASP A 28 -15.01 -0.73 2.21
N LYS A 29 -16.29 -1.06 2.00
CA LYS A 29 -17.36 -0.84 2.97
C LYS A 29 -17.41 -1.99 3.97
N GLU A 30 -17.00 -3.18 3.55
CA GLU A 30 -16.92 -4.34 4.42
C GLU A 30 -15.60 -4.34 5.19
N HIS A 31 -15.69 -4.32 6.53
CA HIS A 31 -14.60 -4.48 7.51
C HIS A 31 -13.74 -5.76 7.35
N LYS A 32 -13.88 -6.49 6.25
CA LYS A 32 -13.15 -7.70 5.88
C LYS A 32 -11.70 -7.38 5.55
N LEU A 33 -11.41 -6.22 4.95
CA LEU A 33 -10.03 -5.82 4.66
C LEU A 33 -9.23 -5.61 5.95
N TRP A 34 -9.82 -4.88 6.91
CA TRP A 34 -9.26 -4.74 8.27
C TRP A 34 -8.99 -6.10 8.92
N LYS A 35 -9.92 -7.07 8.78
CA LYS A 35 -9.70 -8.43 9.32
C LYS A 35 -8.52 -9.13 8.66
N VAL A 36 -8.37 -9.05 7.34
CA VAL A 36 -7.23 -9.64 6.62
C VAL A 36 -5.92 -8.96 7.04
N LEU A 37 -5.91 -7.64 7.18
CA LEU A 37 -4.75 -6.89 7.65
C LEU A 37 -4.41 -7.24 9.11
N ALA A 38 -5.41 -7.36 9.98
CA ALA A 38 -5.23 -7.76 11.38
C ALA A 38 -4.72 -9.21 11.48
N ASP A 39 -5.22 -10.12 10.65
CA ASP A 39 -4.78 -11.51 10.58
C ASP A 39 -3.36 -11.63 10.01
N MET A 40 -3.01 -10.85 8.99
CA MET A 40 -1.63 -10.76 8.46
C MET A 40 -0.68 -10.22 9.54
N LYS A 41 -1.07 -9.13 10.21
CA LYS A 41 -0.32 -8.54 11.34
C LYS A 41 -0.13 -9.55 12.47
N LYS A 42 -1.11 -10.41 12.72
CA LYS A 42 -1.06 -11.47 13.74
C LYS A 42 -0.20 -12.67 13.31
N LYS A 43 -0.24 -13.07 12.04
CA LYS A 43 0.48 -14.24 11.50
C LYS A 43 1.96 -13.98 11.22
N ILE A 44 2.32 -12.76 10.83
CA ILE A 44 3.68 -12.40 10.39
C ILE A 44 4.53 -11.88 11.56
N GLY A 45 3.93 -11.67 12.73
CA GLY A 45 4.60 -11.06 13.88
C GLY A 45 4.73 -9.54 13.74
N PHE A 46 4.72 -8.85 14.87
CA PHE A 46 4.74 -7.38 14.96
C PHE A 46 5.94 -6.73 14.26
N GLU A 47 7.03 -7.47 14.01
CA GLU A 47 8.30 -6.91 13.55
C GLU A 47 8.42 -6.75 12.02
N CYS A 48 7.64 -7.50 11.23
CA CYS A 48 7.81 -7.53 9.77
C CYS A 48 6.72 -6.78 8.98
N THR A 49 5.66 -6.29 9.62
CA THR A 49 4.58 -5.58 8.93
C THR A 49 4.62 -4.07 9.24
N THR A 50 5.55 -3.36 8.61
CA THR A 50 5.60 -1.89 8.69
C THR A 50 4.39 -1.26 8.00
N LEU A 51 3.98 -0.05 8.43
CA LEU A 51 2.90 0.69 7.78
C LEU A 51 3.16 0.93 6.28
N GLY A 52 4.44 1.05 5.89
CA GLY A 52 4.84 1.14 4.48
C GLY A 52 4.48 -0.12 3.67
N THR A 53 4.69 -1.32 4.23
CA THR A 53 4.28 -2.58 3.59
C THR A 53 2.77 -2.66 3.42
N LEU A 54 2.00 -2.16 4.40
CA LEU A 54 0.53 -2.09 4.30
C LEU A 54 0.09 -1.07 3.25
N GLY A 55 0.69 0.11 3.23
CA GLY A 55 0.44 1.14 2.20
C GLY A 55 0.69 0.59 0.79
N ARG A 56 1.80 -0.12 0.59
CA ARG A 56 2.14 -0.75 -0.69
C ARG A 56 1.17 -1.85 -1.09
N LEU A 57 0.73 -2.66 -0.14
CA LEU A 57 -0.30 -3.66 -0.39
C LEU A 57 -1.57 -2.98 -0.87
N LEU A 58 -2.09 -2.01 -0.10
CA LEU A 58 -3.30 -1.24 -0.43
C LEU A 58 -3.22 -0.56 -1.80
N TRP A 59 -2.05 0.00 -2.15
CA TRP A 59 -1.82 0.58 -3.47
C TRP A 59 -1.95 -0.46 -4.58
N ARG A 60 -1.34 -1.65 -4.42
CA ARG A 60 -1.51 -2.77 -5.35
C ARG A 60 -2.97 -3.26 -5.43
N MET A 61 -3.77 -3.03 -4.38
CA MET A 61 -5.21 -3.29 -4.37
C MET A 61 -6.04 -2.22 -5.08
N GLY A 62 -5.42 -1.16 -5.61
CA GLY A 62 -6.12 0.00 -6.17
C GLY A 62 -6.83 0.85 -5.12
N LYS A 63 -6.61 0.60 -3.83
CA LYS A 63 -7.20 1.37 -2.72
C LYS A 63 -6.37 2.60 -2.43
N LEU A 64 -6.35 3.51 -3.39
CA LEU A 64 -5.47 4.69 -3.40
C LEU A 64 -5.66 5.57 -2.15
N ASP A 65 -6.91 5.85 -1.77
CA ASP A 65 -7.22 6.69 -0.60
C ASP A 65 -6.73 6.07 0.73
N LEU A 66 -6.84 4.76 0.87
CA LEU A 66 -6.36 4.04 2.06
C LEU A 66 -4.83 3.92 2.03
N ALA A 67 -4.24 3.63 0.88
CA ALA A 67 -2.80 3.60 0.71
C ALA A 67 -2.17 4.94 1.13
N GLU A 68 -2.76 6.04 0.67
CA GLU A 68 -2.31 7.39 1.02
C GLU A 68 -2.34 7.66 2.53
N GLN A 69 -3.41 7.26 3.22
CA GLN A 69 -3.53 7.39 4.68
C GLN A 69 -2.45 6.61 5.43
N TYR A 70 -2.20 5.37 5.01
CA TYR A 70 -1.19 4.51 5.64
C TYR A 70 0.23 5.03 5.39
N TYR A 71 0.54 5.48 4.17
CA TYR A 71 1.83 6.10 3.86
C TYR A 71 2.03 7.41 4.61
N THR A 72 1.01 8.25 4.73
CA THR A 72 1.08 9.50 5.51
C THR A 72 1.32 9.22 6.99
N ARG A 73 0.70 8.19 7.55
CA ARG A 73 0.97 7.76 8.93
C ARG A 73 2.37 7.18 9.08
N PHE A 74 2.80 6.34 8.14
CA PHE A 74 4.15 5.78 8.15
C PHE A 74 5.22 6.87 8.13
N LEU A 75 5.02 7.92 7.31
CA LEU A 75 5.93 9.06 7.24
C LEU A 75 6.10 9.77 8.59
N LYS A 76 5.08 9.77 9.45
CA LYS A 76 5.16 10.34 10.81
C LYS A 76 5.91 9.45 11.81
N GLU A 77 6.03 8.17 11.52
CA GLU A 77 6.76 7.20 12.36
C GLU A 77 8.24 7.08 11.96
N LEU A 78 8.61 7.56 10.76
CA LEU A 78 9.98 7.57 10.28
C LEU A 78 10.79 8.69 10.94
N SER A 79 12.05 8.39 11.27
CA SER A 79 13.03 9.41 11.65
C SER A 79 13.35 10.30 10.43
N PRO A 80 13.63 11.61 10.59
CA PRO A 80 13.98 12.50 9.48
C PRO A 80 15.15 12.01 8.60
N ASP A 81 16.04 11.20 9.15
CA ASP A 81 17.20 10.61 8.46
C ASP A 81 16.92 9.20 7.90
N ASP A 82 15.68 8.72 7.98
CA ASP A 82 15.33 7.40 7.46
C ASP A 82 15.26 7.41 5.92
N PRO A 83 16.05 6.55 5.23
CA PRO A 83 16.04 6.49 3.76
C PRO A 83 14.66 6.12 3.18
N SER A 84 13.81 5.45 3.95
CA SER A 84 12.46 5.06 3.54
C SER A 84 11.58 6.26 3.21
N ILE A 85 11.87 7.45 3.76
CA ILE A 85 11.13 8.69 3.49
C ILE A 85 11.04 8.95 1.97
N ILE A 86 12.14 8.75 1.24
CA ILE A 86 12.18 8.96 -0.21
C ILE A 86 11.23 8.03 -0.94
N SER A 87 11.23 6.75 -0.56
CA SER A 87 10.32 5.76 -1.17
C SER A 87 8.86 6.09 -0.88
N VAL A 88 8.55 6.57 0.33
CA VAL A 88 7.18 6.92 0.72
C VAL A 88 6.69 8.17 -0.01
N TYR A 89 7.53 9.20 -0.16
CA TYR A 89 7.16 10.39 -0.95
C TYR A 89 6.99 10.07 -2.43
N ALA A 90 7.81 9.18 -3.00
CA ALA A 90 7.63 8.70 -4.37
C ALA A 90 6.30 7.94 -4.52
N ASP A 91 6.03 6.98 -3.64
CA ASP A 91 4.78 6.21 -3.63
C ASP A 91 3.54 7.14 -3.50
N LEU A 92 3.60 8.17 -2.63
CA LEU A 92 2.53 9.17 -2.47
C LEU A 92 2.34 10.05 -3.71
N THR A 93 3.44 10.40 -4.40
CA THR A 93 3.40 11.19 -5.63
C THR A 93 2.68 10.43 -6.74
N ASP A 94 3.01 9.15 -6.90
CA ASP A 94 2.38 8.25 -7.87
C ASP A 94 0.89 8.04 -7.54
N ILE A 95 0.55 7.83 -6.27
CA ILE A 95 -0.84 7.70 -5.82
C ILE A 95 -1.65 8.96 -6.16
N ALA A 96 -1.12 10.15 -5.86
CA ALA A 96 -1.79 11.42 -6.16
C ALA A 96 -2.00 11.61 -7.67
N SER A 97 -1.00 11.25 -8.49
CA SER A 97 -1.11 11.26 -9.95
C SER A 97 -2.17 10.29 -10.48
N LEU A 98 -2.24 9.07 -9.91
CA LEU A 98 -3.25 8.07 -10.29
C LEU A 98 -4.67 8.47 -9.90
N GLN A 99 -4.83 9.25 -8.84
CA GLN A 99 -6.12 9.83 -8.43
C GLN A 99 -6.50 11.09 -9.26
N GLY A 100 -5.59 11.62 -10.08
CA GLY A 100 -5.79 12.85 -10.85
C GLY A 100 -5.52 14.15 -10.06
N TYR A 101 -4.95 14.06 -8.86
CA TYR A 101 -4.58 15.21 -8.03
C TYR A 101 -3.20 15.74 -8.43
N TYR A 102 -3.10 16.32 -9.63
CA TYR A 102 -1.81 16.72 -10.21
C TYR A 102 -1.09 17.82 -9.42
N ASP A 103 -1.81 18.82 -8.89
CA ASP A 103 -1.20 19.89 -8.08
C ASP A 103 -0.52 19.32 -6.84
N LYS A 104 -1.22 18.42 -6.12
CA LYS A 104 -0.68 17.70 -4.97
C LYS A 104 0.50 16.81 -5.34
N SER A 105 0.42 16.14 -6.49
CA SER A 105 1.52 15.32 -7.01
C SER A 105 2.76 16.17 -7.28
N MET A 106 2.61 17.36 -7.88
CA MET A 106 3.71 18.29 -8.08
C MET A 106 4.32 18.80 -6.77
N GLU A 107 3.51 19.14 -5.77
CA GLU A 107 4.00 19.55 -4.45
C GLU A 107 4.81 18.44 -3.76
N LEU A 108 4.32 17.19 -3.83
CA LEU A 108 5.01 16.03 -3.27
C LEU A 108 6.32 15.75 -4.01
N GLN A 109 6.32 15.88 -5.33
CA GLN A 109 7.51 15.73 -6.16
C GLN A 109 8.58 16.78 -5.84
N GLN A 110 8.16 18.04 -5.60
CA GLN A 110 9.08 19.11 -5.20
C GLN A 110 9.70 18.82 -3.84
N LYS A 111 8.89 18.41 -2.85
CA LYS A 111 9.39 17.99 -1.53
C LYS A 111 10.38 16.84 -1.63
N LEU A 112 10.07 15.83 -2.46
CA LEU A 112 10.96 14.70 -2.71
C LEU A 112 12.31 15.15 -3.25
N TYR A 113 12.31 16.08 -4.21
CA TYR A 113 13.53 16.66 -4.77
C TYR A 113 14.36 17.40 -3.71
N ASP A 114 13.71 18.22 -2.89
CA ASP A 114 14.39 18.98 -1.83
C ASP A 114 15.01 18.05 -0.77
N ILE A 115 14.33 16.97 -0.40
CA ILE A 115 14.85 15.94 0.52
C ILE A 115 16.09 15.26 -0.07
N LYS A 116 16.04 14.84 -1.34
CA LYS A 116 17.20 14.22 -2.01
C LYS A 116 18.38 15.17 -2.10
N LYS A 117 18.13 16.46 -2.39
CA LYS A 117 19.16 17.50 -2.47
C LYS A 117 19.82 17.77 -1.12
N GLN A 118 19.04 17.80 -0.04
CA GLN A 118 19.55 18.01 1.32
C GLN A 118 20.28 16.79 1.87
N ASN A 119 19.93 15.59 1.39
CA ASN A 119 20.52 14.33 1.82
C ASN A 119 21.07 13.50 0.63
N PRO A 120 22.24 13.90 0.07
CA PRO A 120 22.85 13.21 -1.06
C PRO A 120 23.27 11.77 -0.78
N ARG A 121 23.29 11.34 0.50
CA ARG A 121 23.51 9.93 0.88
C ARG A 121 22.41 8.99 0.36
N PHE A 122 21.22 9.52 0.06
CA PHE A 122 20.11 8.71 -0.41
C PHE A 122 20.08 8.48 -1.93
N ASP A 123 20.96 9.14 -2.71
CA ASP A 123 21.04 8.94 -4.17
C ASP A 123 21.46 7.50 -4.54
N TYR A 124 22.22 6.83 -3.68
CA TYR A 124 22.73 5.48 -3.93
C TYR A 124 21.70 4.36 -3.76
N ILE A 125 20.47 4.66 -3.30
CA ILE A 125 19.46 3.64 -2.94
C ILE A 125 18.41 3.45 -4.05
N THR A 126 18.45 4.24 -5.12
CA THR A 126 17.43 4.22 -6.19
C THR A 126 17.88 3.60 -7.52
N LYS A 127 18.88 2.70 -7.51
CA LYS A 127 19.34 1.99 -8.71
C LYS A 127 18.98 0.52 -8.71
#